data_AF-A0A925F620-F1
#
_entry.id   AF-A0A925F620-F1
#
_cell.length_a   1.000
_cell.length_b   1.000
_cell.length_c   1.000
_cell.angle_alpha   90.00
_cell.angle_beta   90.00
_cell.angle_gamma   90.00
#
_symmetry.space_group_name_H-M   'P 1'
#
loop_
_entity.id
_entity.type
_entity.pdbx_description
1 polymer ?
#
loop_
_entity_poly.entity_id
_entity_poly.type
_entity_poly.pdbx_seq_one_letter_code
_entity_poly.pdbx_strand_id
1 'polypeptide(L)'
;MKPTRTPTPRAGRPSQPQQIVHKHPLAIRWFHWINFPVLAVMIWSGLLIYWAYDPYKIALGSVTLVQFFSDGFYKALGIPFRLAEGMAWHFAFMWIFTLNGLLYVAFTVFSGQWRLLVPDRHSFKNAWLVTLHDLGLRKTCPPQTKYNDAQRIAYSAIIVMGIGSVLTGLAIYKPVQLAWMTTLLGGYQFARLLHFALTVGYVLFFLVHVGQVIRAGWNNFRGIVTGFEVKKVAKAAGLEVKETSPEQA
;
A
#
# COMPACT_ATOMS: atom_id res chain seq x y z
N MET A 1 -24.91 -1.51 67.34
CA MET A 1 -24.22 -2.32 66.32
C MET A 1 -24.84 -2.01 64.97
N LYS A 2 -24.11 -1.38 64.04
CA LYS A 2 -24.57 -1.13 62.66
C LYS A 2 -24.17 -2.35 61.81
N PRO A 3 -25.06 -2.94 61.00
CA PRO A 3 -24.69 -4.05 60.13
C PRO A 3 -23.79 -3.54 59.00
N THR A 4 -22.60 -4.11 58.91
CA THR A 4 -21.61 -3.90 57.85
C THR A 4 -22.22 -4.34 56.52
N ARG A 5 -22.42 -3.40 55.58
CA ARG A 5 -22.85 -3.73 54.22
C ARG A 5 -21.68 -4.35 53.48
N THR A 6 -21.79 -5.63 53.14
CA THR A 6 -20.86 -6.31 52.22
C THR A 6 -20.96 -5.66 50.83
N PRO A 7 -19.85 -5.30 50.16
CA PRO A 7 -19.91 -4.76 48.82
C PRO A 7 -20.34 -5.85 47.84
N THR A 8 -21.44 -5.62 47.13
CA THR A 8 -21.92 -6.49 46.05
C THR A 8 -20.86 -6.56 44.94
N PRO A 9 -20.47 -7.75 44.44
CA PRO A 9 -19.55 -7.85 43.31
C PRO A 9 -20.18 -7.16 42.11
N ARG A 10 -19.48 -6.15 41.56
CA ARG A 10 -19.92 -5.46 40.34
C ARG A 10 -19.87 -6.49 39.21
N ALA A 11 -21.02 -7.02 38.80
CA ALA A 11 -21.13 -7.95 37.69
C ALA A 11 -20.43 -7.34 36.47
N GLY A 12 -19.32 -7.94 36.05
CA GLY A 12 -18.58 -7.51 34.86
C GLY A 12 -19.50 -7.60 33.65
N ARG A 13 -19.53 -6.57 32.79
CA ARG A 13 -20.24 -6.65 31.51
C ARG A 13 -19.78 -7.92 30.79
N PRO A 14 -20.69 -8.79 30.31
CA PRO A 14 -20.30 -9.93 29.52
C PRO A 14 -19.53 -9.43 28.30
N SER A 15 -18.27 -9.86 28.16
CA SER A 15 -17.45 -9.56 27.01
C SER A 15 -18.14 -10.12 25.77
N GLN A 16 -18.50 -9.24 24.82
CA GLN A 16 -19.10 -9.64 23.55
C GLN A 16 -18.25 -10.74 22.90
N PRO A 17 -18.86 -11.81 22.34
CA PRO A 17 -18.12 -12.89 21.72
C PRO A 17 -17.24 -12.33 20.58
N GLN A 18 -15.95 -12.65 20.62
CA GLN A 18 -14.97 -12.22 19.63
C GLN A 18 -14.68 -13.39 18.70
N GLN A 19 -14.80 -13.18 17.39
CA GLN A 19 -14.47 -14.18 16.37
C GLN A 19 -13.16 -13.81 15.69
N ILE A 20 -12.24 -14.77 15.60
CA ILE A 20 -11.01 -14.65 14.82
C ILE A 20 -11.32 -15.04 13.37
N VAL A 21 -11.15 -14.10 12.44
CA VAL A 21 -11.43 -14.32 11.01
C VAL A 21 -10.13 -14.21 10.22
N HIS A 22 -9.86 -15.21 9.38
CA HIS A 22 -8.74 -15.18 8.46
C HIS A 22 -8.99 -14.16 7.34
N LYS A 23 -8.11 -13.16 7.21
CA LYS A 23 -8.25 -12.05 6.26
C LYS A 23 -7.23 -12.10 5.13
N HIS A 24 -5.96 -12.37 5.46
CA HIS A 24 -4.85 -12.31 4.52
C HIS A 24 -4.09 -13.63 4.43
N PRO A 25 -4.08 -14.29 3.26
CA PRO A 25 -3.24 -15.45 2.99
C PRO A 25 -1.77 -15.19 3.31
N LEU A 26 -1.06 -16.24 3.74
CA LEU A 26 0.37 -16.16 4.08
C LEU A 26 1.19 -15.55 2.92
N ALA A 27 0.99 -16.03 1.69
CA ALA A 27 1.70 -15.54 0.51
C ALA A 27 1.61 -14.01 0.34
N ILE A 28 0.41 -13.42 0.46
CA ILE A 28 0.24 -11.97 0.32
C ILE A 28 1.05 -11.21 1.38
N ARG A 29 1.07 -11.72 2.61
CA ARG A 29 1.83 -11.10 3.70
C ARG A 29 3.32 -11.15 3.43
N TRP A 30 3.84 -12.29 2.96
CA TRP A 30 5.25 -12.42 2.59
C TRP A 30 5.64 -11.45 1.48
N PHE A 31 4.88 -11.42 0.38
CA PHE A 31 5.13 -10.49 -0.72
C PHE A 31 5.12 -9.04 -0.23
N HIS A 32 4.17 -8.67 0.63
CA HIS A 32 4.09 -7.33 1.20
C HIS A 32 5.32 -6.98 2.07
N TRP A 33 5.67 -7.85 3.03
CA TRP A 33 6.73 -7.58 3.99
C TRP A 33 8.14 -7.70 3.40
N ILE A 34 8.32 -8.44 2.30
CA ILE A 34 9.56 -8.38 1.50
C ILE A 34 9.59 -7.09 0.68
N ASN A 35 8.47 -6.69 0.08
CA ASN A 35 8.44 -5.54 -0.81
C ASN A 35 8.65 -4.20 -0.08
N PHE A 36 8.17 -4.09 1.17
CA PHE A 36 8.33 -2.88 1.99
C PHE A 36 9.81 -2.44 2.15
N PRO A 37 10.72 -3.26 2.72
CA PRO A 37 12.12 -2.87 2.86
C PRO A 37 12.82 -2.74 1.50
N VAL A 38 12.44 -3.57 0.52
CA VAL A 38 13.02 -3.49 -0.84
C VAL A 38 12.71 -2.14 -1.47
N LEU A 39 11.45 -1.70 -1.48
CA LEU A 39 11.08 -0.39 -2.02
C LEU A 39 11.73 0.76 -1.24
N ALA A 40 11.85 0.65 0.08
CA ALA A 40 12.54 1.67 0.89
C ALA A 40 14.01 1.84 0.45
N VAL A 41 14.75 0.73 0.27
CA VAL A 41 16.14 0.74 -0.22
C VAL A 41 16.20 1.25 -1.66
N MET A 42 15.26 0.87 -2.52
CA MET A 42 15.19 1.33 -3.91
C MET A 42 14.98 2.85 -4.01
N ILE A 43 14.08 3.41 -3.20
CA ILE A 43 13.83 4.87 -3.14
C ILE A 43 15.07 5.58 -2.59
N TRP A 44 15.63 5.10 -1.48
CA TRP A 44 16.83 5.68 -0.86
C TRP A 44 18.02 5.69 -1.83
N SER A 45 18.32 4.55 -2.45
CA SER A 45 19.40 4.43 -3.44
C SER A 45 19.13 5.24 -4.70
N GLY A 46 17.87 5.34 -5.13
CA GLY A 46 17.45 6.22 -6.23
C GLY A 46 17.71 7.69 -5.93
N LEU A 47 17.43 8.15 -4.70
CA LEU A 47 17.75 9.51 -4.27
C LEU A 47 19.26 9.80 -4.32
N LEU A 48 20.11 8.84 -3.94
CA LEU A 48 21.56 8.97 -4.08
C LEU A 48 22.01 9.13 -5.54
N ILE A 49 21.36 8.42 -6.47
CA ILE A 49 21.63 8.51 -7.91
C ILE A 49 21.17 9.87 -8.46
N TYR A 50 19.99 10.34 -8.07
CA TYR A 50 19.48 11.66 -8.49
C TYR A 50 20.30 12.80 -7.93
N TRP A 51 20.77 12.69 -6.70
CA TRP A 51 21.58 13.76 -6.15
C TRP A 51 22.92 13.93 -6.90
N ALA A 52 23.43 12.86 -7.51
CA ALA A 52 24.62 12.94 -8.34
C ALA A 52 24.43 13.65 -9.70
N TYR A 53 23.18 13.76 -10.15
CA TYR A 53 22.83 14.39 -11.41
C TYR A 53 21.39 14.91 -11.30
N ASP A 54 21.25 16.24 -11.20
CA ASP A 54 19.96 16.96 -11.08
C ASP A 54 19.52 17.55 -12.44
N PRO A 55 18.89 16.76 -13.32
CA PRO A 55 18.45 17.22 -14.64
C PRO A 55 17.07 17.88 -14.61
N TYR A 56 16.31 17.75 -13.53
CA TYR A 56 14.90 18.14 -13.51
C TYR A 56 14.71 19.55 -13.00
N LYS A 57 15.25 20.49 -13.79
CA LYS A 57 14.97 21.91 -13.66
C LYS A 57 13.97 22.27 -14.75
N ILE A 58 12.76 22.65 -14.37
CA ILE A 58 11.83 23.27 -15.31
C ILE A 58 12.19 24.74 -15.34
N ALA A 59 12.86 25.18 -16.41
CA ALA A 59 13.21 26.58 -16.63
C ALA A 59 12.42 27.12 -17.83
N LEU A 60 11.86 28.32 -17.67
CA LEU A 60 11.25 29.07 -18.77
C LEU A 60 12.15 30.28 -19.04
N GLY A 61 12.95 30.20 -20.10
CA GLY A 61 13.99 31.19 -20.39
C GLY A 61 15.09 31.19 -19.33
N SER A 62 15.33 32.34 -18.69
CA SER A 62 16.30 32.53 -17.61
C SER A 62 15.75 32.26 -16.20
N VAL A 63 14.48 31.89 -16.07
CA VAL A 63 13.81 31.68 -14.77
C VAL A 63 13.57 30.19 -14.53
N THR A 64 14.19 29.65 -13.48
CA THR A 64 13.89 28.30 -12.98
C THR A 64 12.54 28.33 -12.27
N LEU A 65 11.51 27.74 -12.88
CA LEU A 65 10.14 27.66 -12.34
C LEU A 65 10.04 26.61 -11.23
N VAL A 66 10.65 25.44 -11.43
CA VAL A 66 10.63 24.35 -10.45
C VAL A 66 12.01 23.69 -10.42
N GLN A 67 12.61 23.68 -9.24
CA GLN A 67 13.73 22.81 -8.90
C GLN A 67 13.23 21.82 -7.84
N PHE A 68 13.05 20.56 -8.21
CA PHE A 68 12.45 19.55 -7.33
C PHE A 68 13.24 19.33 -6.04
N PHE A 69 14.56 19.56 -6.08
CA PHE A 69 15.42 19.44 -4.91
C PHE A 69 16.38 20.64 -4.85
N SER A 70 16.12 21.56 -3.93
CA SER A 70 17.01 22.72 -3.69
C SER A 70 18.20 22.34 -2.81
N ASP A 71 19.25 23.15 -2.84
CA ASP A 71 20.42 22.97 -1.98
C ASP A 71 20.07 22.91 -0.47
N GLY A 72 18.98 23.57 -0.06
CA GLY A 72 18.45 23.51 1.30
C GLY A 72 17.84 22.16 1.67
N PHE A 73 17.15 21.50 0.73
CA PHE A 73 16.60 20.16 0.94
C PHE A 73 17.73 19.13 1.17
N TYR A 74 18.78 19.21 0.37
CA TYR A 74 19.94 18.33 0.49
C TYR A 74 20.71 18.55 1.80
N LYS A 75 20.90 19.81 2.22
CA LYS A 75 21.54 20.14 3.50
C LYS A 75 20.70 19.68 4.70
N ALA A 76 19.38 19.77 4.63
CA ALA A 76 18.50 19.36 5.73
C ALA A 76 18.49 17.84 5.95
N LEU A 77 18.64 17.04 4.88
CA LEU A 77 18.65 15.58 4.98
C LEU A 77 20.06 14.98 5.21
N GLY A 78 21.13 15.78 5.08
CA GLY A 78 22.50 15.34 5.37
C GLY A 78 22.97 14.15 4.54
N ILE A 79 22.43 13.97 3.34
CA ILE A 79 22.75 12.81 2.48
C ILE A 79 24.18 13.00 1.91
N PRO A 80 25.10 12.00 1.97
CA PRO A 80 26.50 12.10 1.49
C PRO A 80 26.70 11.63 0.03
N PHE A 81 27.54 12.33 -0.76
CA PHE A 81 27.56 12.19 -2.23
C PHE A 81 28.20 10.87 -2.61
N ARG A 82 27.37 9.83 -2.81
CA ARG A 82 27.82 8.45 -2.97
C ARG A 82 27.15 7.77 -4.15
N LEU A 83 27.36 8.30 -5.35
CA LEU A 83 26.77 7.78 -6.60
C LEU A 83 27.05 6.28 -6.81
N ALA A 84 28.30 5.85 -6.66
CA ALA A 84 28.68 4.45 -6.88
C ALA A 84 27.95 3.49 -5.92
N GLU A 85 27.82 3.88 -4.65
CA GLU A 85 27.06 3.12 -3.67
C GLU A 85 25.57 3.10 -4.00
N GLY A 86 24.99 4.26 -4.35
CA GLY A 86 23.59 4.36 -4.77
C GLY A 86 23.29 3.41 -5.93
N MET A 87 24.10 3.43 -6.99
CA MET A 87 23.96 2.51 -8.12
C MET A 87 24.09 1.03 -7.70
N ALA A 88 25.07 0.68 -6.87
CA ALA A 88 25.29 -0.70 -6.44
C ALA A 88 24.07 -1.26 -5.69
N TRP A 89 23.54 -0.53 -4.70
CA TRP A 89 22.34 -0.96 -3.97
C TRP A 89 21.11 -1.00 -4.86
N HIS A 90 20.93 0.00 -5.72
CA HIS A 90 19.76 0.08 -6.60
C HIS A 90 19.71 -1.11 -7.56
N PHE A 91 20.82 -1.46 -8.22
CA PHE A 91 20.85 -2.59 -9.14
C PHE A 91 20.74 -3.94 -8.43
N ALA A 92 21.30 -4.08 -7.23
CA ALA A 92 21.14 -5.29 -6.43
C ALA A 92 19.67 -5.51 -6.04
N PHE A 93 19.01 -4.48 -5.51
CA PHE A 93 17.62 -4.58 -5.04
C PHE A 93 16.60 -4.57 -6.18
N MET A 94 16.94 -4.02 -7.35
CA MET A 94 16.12 -4.09 -8.56
C MET A 94 15.76 -5.54 -8.90
N TRP A 95 16.72 -6.48 -8.79
CA TRP A 95 16.45 -7.89 -9.07
C TRP A 95 15.52 -8.53 -8.04
N ILE A 96 15.71 -8.21 -6.75
CA ILE A 96 14.84 -8.68 -5.67
C ILE A 96 13.41 -8.14 -5.88
N PHE A 97 13.27 -6.85 -6.18
CA PHE A 97 12.00 -6.21 -6.51
C PHE A 97 11.31 -6.89 -7.69
N THR A 98 12.06 -7.10 -8.78
CA THR A 98 11.52 -7.72 -10.01
C THR A 98 11.06 -9.15 -9.76
N LEU A 99 11.88 -9.96 -9.07
CA LEU A 99 11.53 -11.35 -8.77
C LEU A 99 10.33 -11.44 -7.83
N ASN A 100 10.32 -10.65 -6.75
CA ASN A 100 9.21 -10.61 -5.80
C ASN A 100 7.90 -10.16 -6.48
N GLY A 101 7.97 -9.14 -7.33
CA GLY A 101 6.83 -8.65 -8.11
C GLY A 101 6.32 -9.69 -9.12
N LEU A 102 7.21 -10.37 -9.84
CA LEU A 102 6.83 -11.41 -10.80
C LEU A 102 6.14 -12.58 -10.10
N LEU A 103 6.69 -13.05 -8.98
CA LEU A 103 6.09 -14.12 -8.17
C LEU A 103 4.73 -13.70 -7.59
N TYR A 104 4.59 -12.44 -7.16
CA TYR A 104 3.32 -11.91 -6.69
C TYR A 104 2.27 -11.90 -7.80
N VAL A 105 2.60 -11.37 -8.99
CA VAL A 105 1.69 -11.34 -10.14
C VAL A 105 1.30 -12.76 -10.53
N ALA A 106 2.27 -13.67 -10.68
CA ALA A 106 2.01 -15.08 -10.96
C ALA A 106 1.07 -15.70 -9.92
N PHE A 107 1.33 -15.50 -8.63
CA PHE A 107 0.46 -15.97 -7.55
C PHE A 107 -0.96 -15.44 -7.70
N THR A 108 -1.15 -14.15 -7.97
CA THR A 108 -2.51 -13.56 -8.12
C THR A 108 -3.25 -14.09 -9.34
N VAL A 109 -2.53 -14.39 -10.43
CA VAL A 109 -3.08 -15.00 -11.66
C VAL A 109 -3.52 -16.44 -11.38
N PHE A 110 -2.64 -17.28 -10.84
CA PHE A 110 -2.93 -18.71 -10.59
C PHE A 110 -3.97 -18.92 -9.48
N SER A 111 -3.96 -18.11 -8.43
CA SER A 111 -4.95 -18.20 -7.34
C SER A 111 -6.29 -17.53 -7.67
N GLY A 112 -6.41 -16.85 -8.81
CA GLY A 112 -7.61 -16.08 -9.20
C GLY A 112 -7.84 -14.81 -8.36
N GLN A 113 -6.93 -14.46 -7.45
CA GLN A 113 -7.06 -13.30 -6.57
C GLN A 113 -6.99 -11.96 -7.31
N TRP A 114 -6.47 -11.94 -8.54
CA TRP A 114 -6.50 -10.75 -9.40
C TRP A 114 -7.92 -10.18 -9.57
N ARG A 115 -8.95 -11.03 -9.57
CA ARG A 115 -10.37 -10.63 -9.67
C ARG A 115 -10.84 -9.76 -8.51
N LEU A 116 -10.15 -9.83 -7.36
CA LEU A 116 -10.45 -9.00 -6.18
C LEU A 116 -9.78 -7.62 -6.26
N LEU A 117 -8.80 -7.44 -7.14
CA LEU A 117 -7.98 -6.24 -7.26
C LEU A 117 -8.47 -5.32 -8.38
N VAL A 118 -8.96 -5.89 -9.49
CA VAL A 118 -9.35 -5.12 -10.68
C VAL A 118 -10.54 -4.20 -10.36
N PRO A 119 -10.45 -2.89 -10.67
CA PRO A 119 -11.55 -1.95 -10.51
C PRO A 119 -12.69 -2.26 -11.49
N ASP A 120 -13.93 -2.10 -11.05
CA ASP A 120 -15.12 -2.11 -11.90
C ASP A 120 -15.44 -0.69 -12.46
N ARG A 121 -16.45 -0.60 -13.33
CA ARG A 121 -16.86 0.68 -13.96
C ARG A 121 -17.36 1.73 -12.96
N HIS A 122 -17.80 1.32 -11.77
CA HIS A 122 -18.28 2.22 -10.72
C HIS A 122 -17.20 2.56 -9.69
N SER A 123 -16.07 1.85 -9.71
CA SER A 123 -15.01 1.95 -8.72
C SER A 123 -14.40 3.35 -8.67
N PHE A 124 -14.27 4.07 -9.78
CA PHE A 124 -13.75 5.44 -9.76
C PHE A 124 -14.67 6.41 -9.01
N LYS A 125 -15.99 6.31 -9.24
CA LYS A 125 -16.99 7.14 -8.53
C LYS A 125 -17.03 6.78 -7.05
N ASN A 126 -17.02 5.49 -6.72
CA ASN A 126 -17.08 5.02 -5.34
C ASN A 126 -15.78 5.29 -4.59
N ALA A 127 -14.61 5.18 -5.25
CA ALA A 127 -13.33 5.53 -4.68
C ALA A 127 -13.29 7.00 -4.27
N TRP A 128 -13.80 7.91 -5.12
CA TRP A 128 -13.94 9.32 -4.75
C TRP A 128 -14.81 9.50 -3.48
N LEU A 129 -15.94 8.79 -3.40
CA LEU A 129 -16.81 8.82 -2.22
C LEU A 129 -16.14 8.24 -0.97
N VAL A 130 -15.31 7.22 -1.11
CA VAL A 130 -14.49 6.65 -0.02
C VAL A 130 -13.42 7.65 0.41
N THR A 131 -12.70 8.28 -0.53
CA THR A 131 -11.70 9.31 -0.23
C THR A 131 -12.31 10.48 0.52
N LEU A 132 -13.48 10.98 0.11
CA LEU A 132 -14.19 12.04 0.82
C LEU A 132 -14.59 11.63 2.25
N HIS A 133 -14.99 10.38 2.45
CA HIS A 133 -15.26 9.85 3.79
C HIS A 133 -13.98 9.71 4.63
N ASP A 134 -12.88 9.26 4.02
CA ASP A 134 -11.58 9.11 4.69
C ASP A 134 -10.97 10.45 5.12
N LEU A 135 -11.19 11.49 4.31
CA LEU A 135 -10.86 12.88 4.64
C LEU A 135 -11.82 13.51 5.67
N GLY A 136 -12.85 12.80 6.11
CA GLY A 136 -13.83 13.30 7.08
C GLY A 136 -14.87 14.27 6.50
N LEU A 137 -14.86 14.50 5.18
CA LEU A 137 -15.78 15.39 4.48
C LEU A 137 -17.16 14.75 4.25
N ARG A 138 -17.30 13.44 4.48
CA ARG A 138 -18.56 12.70 4.36
C ARG A 138 -18.74 11.74 5.54
N LYS A 139 -19.96 11.71 6.10
CA LYS A 139 -20.30 10.87 7.27
C LYS A 139 -20.69 9.43 6.93
N THR A 140 -21.10 9.17 5.68
CA THR A 140 -21.58 7.84 5.25
C THR A 140 -20.51 7.11 4.44
N CYS A 141 -20.19 5.90 4.88
CA CYS A 141 -19.31 4.99 4.15
C CYS A 141 -20.12 4.23 3.10
N PRO A 142 -19.72 4.21 1.82
CA PRO A 142 -20.36 3.34 0.82
C PRO A 142 -20.16 1.86 1.19
N PRO A 143 -21.05 0.96 0.73
CA PRO A 143 -20.96 -0.46 1.04
C PRO A 143 -19.61 -1.03 0.60
N GLN A 144 -18.93 -1.72 1.52
CA GLN A 144 -17.59 -2.25 1.31
C GLN A 144 -17.65 -3.76 1.10
N THR A 145 -16.93 -4.26 0.08
CA THR A 145 -16.68 -5.70 -0.07
C THR A 145 -15.43 -6.10 0.74
N LYS A 146 -14.64 -7.09 0.29
CA LYS A 146 -13.37 -7.43 0.93
C LYS A 146 -12.36 -6.28 0.93
N TYR A 147 -12.35 -5.49 -0.15
CA TYR A 147 -11.54 -4.28 -0.31
C TYR A 147 -12.45 -3.12 -0.69
N ASN A 148 -12.10 -1.92 -0.23
CA ASN A 148 -12.79 -0.71 -0.67
C ASN A 148 -12.38 -0.33 -2.10
N ASP A 149 -13.23 0.41 -2.81
CA ASP A 149 -12.95 0.73 -4.22
C ASP A 149 -11.72 1.62 -4.40
N ALA A 150 -11.40 2.47 -3.41
CA ALA A 150 -10.15 3.23 -3.38
C ALA A 150 -8.91 2.32 -3.24
N GLN A 151 -9.00 1.26 -2.45
CA GLN A 151 -7.96 0.25 -2.24
C GLN A 151 -7.79 -0.59 -3.49
N ARG A 152 -8.86 -0.98 -4.18
CA ARG A 152 -8.78 -1.71 -5.47
C ARG A 152 -8.03 -0.89 -6.51
N ILE A 153 -8.35 0.39 -6.64
CA ILE A 153 -7.62 1.32 -7.52
C ILE A 153 -6.17 1.43 -7.09
N ALA A 154 -5.90 1.64 -5.80
CA ALA A 154 -4.54 1.80 -5.29
C ALA A 154 -3.69 0.52 -5.50
N TYR A 155 -4.25 -0.67 -5.29
CA TYR A 155 -3.58 -1.95 -5.49
C TYR A 155 -3.37 -2.27 -6.97
N SER A 156 -4.29 -1.87 -7.84
CA SER A 156 -4.08 -2.01 -9.29
C SER A 156 -3.03 -1.02 -9.78
N ALA A 157 -3.08 0.23 -9.30
CA ALA A 157 -2.11 1.25 -9.64
C ALA A 157 -0.69 0.84 -9.22
N ILE A 158 -0.49 0.29 -8.01
CA ILE A 158 0.84 -0.10 -7.55
C ILE A 158 1.45 -1.25 -8.38
N ILE A 159 0.62 -2.16 -8.90
CA ILE A 159 1.07 -3.24 -9.80
C ILE A 159 1.51 -2.65 -11.15
N VAL A 160 0.70 -1.76 -11.73
CA VAL A 160 1.01 -1.09 -12.99
C VAL A 160 2.27 -0.23 -12.85
N MET A 161 2.40 0.50 -11.75
CA MET A 161 3.61 1.26 -11.43
C MET A 161 4.83 0.33 -11.29
N GLY A 162 4.67 -0.83 -10.66
CA GLY A 162 5.70 -1.88 -10.56
C GLY A 162 6.24 -2.30 -11.92
N ILE A 163 5.33 -2.67 -12.83
CA ILE A 163 5.67 -3.03 -14.21
C ILE A 163 6.36 -1.86 -14.92
N GLY A 164 5.79 -0.65 -14.83
CA GLY A 164 6.37 0.55 -15.42
C GLY A 164 7.78 0.85 -14.90
N SER A 165 8.04 0.58 -13.62
CA SER A 165 9.35 0.81 -12.98
C SER A 165 10.39 -0.17 -13.48
N VAL A 166 10.02 -1.44 -13.68
CA VAL A 166 10.91 -2.45 -14.28
C VAL A 166 11.22 -2.09 -15.73
N LEU A 167 10.21 -1.72 -16.53
CA LEU A 167 10.42 -1.38 -17.95
C LEU A 167 11.31 -0.14 -18.12
N THR A 168 10.98 0.94 -17.41
CA THR A 168 11.78 2.18 -17.43
C THR A 168 13.17 1.95 -16.84
N GLY A 169 13.30 1.17 -15.76
CA GLY A 169 14.57 0.83 -15.15
C GLY A 169 15.48 0.02 -16.07
N LEU A 170 14.95 -0.99 -16.77
CA LEU A 170 15.70 -1.77 -17.75
C LEU A 170 16.16 -0.91 -18.94
N ALA A 171 15.33 0.02 -19.41
CA ALA A 171 15.68 0.95 -20.49
C ALA A 171 16.84 1.87 -20.07
N ILE A 172 16.87 2.31 -18.82
CA ILE A 172 17.94 3.15 -18.27
C ILE A 172 19.20 2.32 -17.98
N TYR A 173 19.05 1.08 -17.51
CA TYR A 173 20.14 0.19 -17.15
C TYR A 173 20.92 -0.28 -18.38
N LYS A 174 20.22 -0.65 -19.46
CA LYS A 174 20.81 -1.17 -20.71
C LYS A 174 20.29 -0.44 -21.97
N PRO A 175 20.51 0.87 -22.11
CA PRO A 175 19.88 1.67 -23.17
C PRO A 175 20.28 1.26 -24.58
N VAL A 176 21.50 0.77 -24.78
CA VAL A 176 21.97 0.30 -26.11
C VAL A 176 21.46 -1.10 -26.42
N GLN A 177 21.52 -2.03 -25.46
CA GLN A 177 21.05 -3.40 -25.67
C GLN A 177 19.52 -3.48 -25.78
N LEU A 178 18.81 -2.57 -25.11
CA LEU A 178 17.35 -2.44 -25.13
C LEU A 178 16.94 -1.12 -25.81
N ALA A 179 17.61 -0.76 -26.90
CA ALA A 179 17.35 0.48 -27.64
C ALA A 179 15.90 0.60 -28.09
N TRP A 180 15.28 -0.50 -28.55
CA TRP A 180 13.87 -0.51 -28.96
C TRP A 180 12.93 -0.07 -27.82
N MET A 181 13.16 -0.55 -26.60
CA MET A 181 12.35 -0.17 -25.44
C MET A 181 12.62 1.27 -25.02
N THR A 182 13.87 1.69 -25.08
CA THR A 182 14.27 3.08 -24.81
C THR A 182 13.59 4.03 -25.78
N THR A 183 13.52 3.70 -27.07
CA THR A 183 12.83 4.49 -28.10
C THR A 183 11.31 4.51 -27.86
N LEU A 184 10.68 3.38 -27.54
CA LEU A 184 9.25 3.32 -27.21
C LEU A 184 8.88 4.19 -26.00
N LEU A 185 9.79 4.29 -25.03
CA LEU A 185 9.67 5.16 -23.86
C LEU A 185 10.15 6.59 -24.14
N GLY A 186 10.14 7.06 -25.39
CA GLY A 186 10.45 8.45 -25.74
C GLY A 186 11.94 8.83 -25.65
N GLY A 187 12.83 7.85 -25.61
CA GLY A 187 14.28 8.03 -25.51
C GLY A 187 14.78 7.98 -24.06
N TYR A 188 16.11 8.00 -23.90
CA TYR A 188 16.77 7.81 -22.60
C TYR A 188 16.36 8.85 -21.55
N GLN A 189 16.27 10.12 -21.94
CA GLN A 189 15.90 11.20 -21.01
C GLN A 189 14.44 11.10 -20.55
N PHE A 190 13.53 10.76 -21.46
CA PHE A 190 12.12 10.58 -21.12
C PHE A 190 11.92 9.32 -20.26
N ALA A 191 12.63 8.21 -20.55
CA ALA A 191 12.62 7.02 -19.71
C ALA A 191 13.06 7.33 -18.26
N ARG A 192 14.10 8.16 -18.08
CA ARG A 192 14.51 8.63 -16.75
C ARG A 192 13.44 9.46 -16.08
N LEU A 193 12.83 10.40 -16.79
CA LEU A 193 11.73 11.23 -16.25
C LEU A 193 10.54 10.36 -15.81
N LEU A 194 10.14 9.37 -16.61
CA LEU A 194 9.08 8.43 -16.25
C LEU A 194 9.45 7.61 -15.00
N HIS A 195 10.69 7.12 -14.93
CA HIS A 195 11.17 6.39 -13.75
C HIS A 195 11.18 7.28 -12.49
N PHE A 196 11.55 8.55 -12.63
CA PHE A 196 11.47 9.53 -11.55
C PHE A 196 10.02 9.78 -11.12
N ALA A 197 9.11 10.00 -12.07
CA ALA A 197 7.69 10.21 -11.78
C ALA A 197 7.07 9.00 -11.05
N LEU A 198 7.45 7.78 -11.43
CA LEU A 198 7.06 6.56 -10.71
C LEU A 198 7.61 6.54 -9.28
N THR A 199 8.87 6.94 -9.09
CA THR A 199 9.49 7.08 -7.76
C THR A 199 8.70 8.03 -6.87
N VAL A 200 8.35 9.22 -7.37
CA VAL A 200 7.49 10.19 -6.67
C VAL A 200 6.12 9.59 -6.37
N GLY A 201 5.54 8.86 -7.33
CA GLY A 201 4.29 8.12 -7.15
C GLY A 201 4.35 7.12 -5.99
N TYR A 202 5.44 6.36 -5.85
CA TYR A 202 5.62 5.42 -4.73
C TYR A 202 5.69 6.15 -3.39
N VAL A 203 6.41 7.27 -3.32
CA VAL A 203 6.50 8.07 -2.10
C VAL A 203 5.11 8.58 -1.70
N LEU A 204 4.34 9.12 -2.65
CA LEU A 204 2.97 9.59 -2.39
C LEU A 204 2.04 8.44 -1.95
N PHE A 205 2.09 7.31 -2.65
CA PHE A 205 1.34 6.11 -2.28
C PHE A 205 1.68 5.68 -0.85
N PHE A 206 2.97 5.65 -0.51
CA PHE A 206 3.44 5.23 0.81
C PHE A 206 2.91 6.14 1.93
N LEU A 207 2.98 7.46 1.74
CA LEU A 207 2.47 8.44 2.71
C LEU A 207 0.97 8.28 2.93
N VAL A 208 0.19 8.18 1.85
CA VAL A 208 -1.27 7.97 1.94
C VAL A 208 -1.59 6.62 2.59
N HIS A 209 -0.90 5.56 2.18
CA HIS A 209 -1.11 4.21 2.69
C HIS A 209 -0.84 4.12 4.19
N VAL A 210 0.28 4.66 4.68
CA VAL A 210 0.60 4.67 6.10
C VAL A 210 -0.42 5.50 6.89
N GLY A 211 -0.86 6.65 6.35
CA GLY A 211 -1.94 7.44 6.94
C GLY A 211 -3.25 6.64 7.10
N GLN A 212 -3.62 5.87 6.06
CA GLN A 212 -4.79 4.99 6.12
C GLN A 212 -4.63 3.87 7.15
N VAL A 213 -3.44 3.28 7.28
CA VAL A 213 -3.15 2.23 8.28
C VAL A 213 -3.27 2.78 9.71
N ILE A 214 -2.71 3.97 9.97
CA ILE A 214 -2.81 4.65 11.27
C ILE A 214 -4.27 4.90 11.62
N ARG A 215 -5.06 5.44 10.68
CA ARG A 215 -6.50 5.70 10.85
C ARG A 215 -7.32 4.41 11.04
N ALA A 216 -6.97 3.32 10.36
CA ALA A 216 -7.66 2.04 10.45
C ALA A 216 -7.40 1.29 11.78
N GLY A 217 -6.33 1.65 12.49
CA GLY A 217 -6.02 1.19 13.84
C GLY A 217 -5.40 -0.21 13.93
N TRP A 218 -5.09 -0.61 15.16
CA TRP A 218 -4.26 -1.78 15.48
C TRP A 218 -4.80 -3.12 14.93
N ASN A 219 -6.13 -3.30 14.88
CA ASN A 219 -6.71 -4.57 14.42
C ASN A 219 -6.40 -4.84 12.94
N ASN A 220 -6.43 -3.79 12.09
CA ASN A 220 -6.09 -3.91 10.67
C ASN A 220 -4.59 -4.15 10.48
N PHE A 221 -3.75 -3.43 11.23
CA PHE A 221 -2.30 -3.64 11.20
C PHE A 221 -1.92 -5.07 11.62
N ARG A 222 -2.49 -5.57 12.71
CA ARG A 222 -2.28 -6.95 13.14
C ARG A 222 -2.74 -7.94 12.07
N GLY A 223 -3.82 -7.64 11.35
CA GLY A 223 -4.31 -8.46 10.24
C GLY A 223 -3.28 -8.70 9.14
N ILE A 224 -2.47 -7.70 8.78
CA ILE A 224 -1.41 -7.88 7.76
C ILE A 224 -0.16 -8.59 8.31
N VAL A 225 0.08 -8.53 9.62
CA VAL A 225 1.18 -9.27 10.27
C VAL A 225 0.81 -10.74 10.48
N THR A 226 -0.31 -11.01 11.17
CA THR A 226 -0.69 -12.36 11.61
C THR A 226 -1.58 -13.09 10.61
N GLY A 227 -2.25 -12.36 9.71
CA GLY A 227 -3.26 -12.92 8.80
C GLY A 227 -4.69 -12.93 9.36
N PHE A 228 -4.86 -12.57 10.65
CA PHE A 228 -6.12 -12.72 11.36
C PHE A 228 -6.63 -11.42 11.99
N GLU A 229 -7.91 -11.14 11.82
CA GLU A 229 -8.60 -10.03 12.48
C GLU A 229 -9.55 -10.51 13.55
N VAL A 230 -9.67 -9.74 14.63
CA VAL A 230 -10.69 -9.96 15.65
C VAL A 230 -11.92 -9.14 15.28
N LYS A 231 -13.04 -9.81 15.01
CA LYS A 231 -14.34 -9.17 14.85
C LYS A 231 -15.19 -9.40 16.09
N LYS A 232 -15.82 -8.33 16.58
CA LYS A 232 -16.86 -8.47 17.61
C LYS A 232 -18.10 -9.04 16.92
N VAL A 233 -18.56 -10.20 17.35
CA VAL A 233 -19.83 -10.75 16.89
C VAL A 233 -20.91 -9.90 17.55
N ALA A 234 -21.68 -9.15 16.75
CA ALA A 234 -22.93 -8.61 17.25
C ALA A 234 -23.79 -9.81 17.62
N LYS A 235 -24.10 -9.96 18.91
CA LYS A 235 -25.07 -10.96 19.38
C LYS A 235 -26.30 -10.82 18.51
N ALA A 236 -26.56 -11.80 17.66
CA ALA A 236 -27.78 -11.85 16.87
C ALA A 236 -28.93 -11.61 17.84
N ALA A 237 -29.67 -10.53 17.64
CA ALA A 237 -30.91 -10.30 18.36
C ALA A 237 -31.78 -11.55 18.15
N GLY A 238 -32.38 -12.03 19.25
CA GLY A 238 -32.89 -13.39 19.39
C GLY A 238 -33.72 -13.89 18.20
N LEU A 239 -33.23 -14.96 17.59
CA LEU A 239 -34.13 -15.99 17.09
C LEU A 239 -34.18 -17.04 18.20
N GLU A 240 -35.22 -16.95 19.02
CA GLU A 240 -35.71 -18.09 19.79
C GLU A 240 -35.91 -19.23 18.80
N VAL A 241 -35.03 -20.23 18.84
CA VAL A 241 -35.40 -21.56 18.39
C VAL A 241 -36.39 -22.06 19.43
N LYS A 242 -37.67 -21.86 19.13
CA LYS A 242 -38.78 -22.41 19.92
C LYS A 242 -38.57 -23.92 19.93
N GLU A 243 -38.17 -24.45 21.10
CA GLU A 243 -38.20 -25.88 21.37
C GLU A 243 -39.64 -26.35 21.19
N THR A 244 -39.95 -26.98 20.06
CA THR A 244 -41.11 -27.85 19.98
C THR A 244 -40.71 -29.18 20.59
N SER A 245 -40.93 -29.30 21.90
CA SER A 245 -41.14 -30.60 22.55
C SER A 245 -42.37 -31.26 21.93
N PRO A 246 -42.31 -32.52 21.48
CA PRO A 246 -43.48 -33.36 21.36
C PRO A 246 -43.50 -34.35 22.53
N GLU A 247 -44.28 -34.01 23.57
CA GLU A 247 -44.78 -35.01 24.51
C GLU A 247 -46.24 -35.33 24.15
N GLN A 248 -46.41 -36.54 23.59
CA GLN A 248 -47.52 -37.47 23.78
C GLN A 248 -48.95 -37.06 23.39
N ALA A 249 -49.43 -37.72 22.32
CA ALA A 249 -50.74 -38.39 22.28
C ALA A 249 -50.57 -39.70 21.49
#